data_AF-A0A7C7R5B3-F1
#
_entry.id   AF-A0A7C7R5B3-F1
#
_cell.length_a   1.000
_cell.length_b   1.000
_cell.length_c   1.000
_cell.angle_alpha   90.00
_cell.angle_beta   90.00
_cell.angle_gamma   90.00
#
_symmetry.space_group_name_H-M   'P 1'
#
loop_
_entity.id
_entity.type
_entity.pdbx_description
1 polymer ?
#
loop_
_entity_poly.entity_id
_entity_poly.type
_entity_poly.pdbx_seq_one_letter_code
_entity_poly.pdbx_strand_id
1 'polypeptide(L)'
;NNSIYRAMLVLHDGAGIYVSMGRGMILRGNYVRDVVDTGGYGASAYYLDEQTVDCLVEGNLSVRVARPVQNHMARRNTIRGNVFVADGDLVLSFPISSDYCLEKNVVVAGGKIQIANPDAISKAADNIFFSESGVAEQVVMNRYRKVKPLPLTSGKRWLLADPKMVHYESGRVRYAAGSPVEKRAIPPIDVSGAGCRILVSPDYEQPAGIEGAVLYDYDPATKLGDDVFGTVVADFSRPLDGRKRCSHGGPVCLEYPDGTLVAFYANTSSHNVDGWTEYALSKDKGRTWDKHHPFPHSLAAYEKNRKRPVWVEEGLVTAEGTVVLILTEFDGDRRVRNSVMRGKDCGATWSGPEPFADDAVGYPAAAAVAGSVCYVLLDSVRGPHELYVSVDDGKTWRRRSTLPLQKDAWYGALCVMEDGGLLAGAYVTQDEDHLYYCISRDGGRTWGAQRKAPLDKKIRDPELACLDGKYYLHGRSGHRGSGSHRFVLYQSDDGIHWKSGVIISGDRRFPDGYSHNCILNKYDADKPNELMIQYSIIYEPPRTSEYVFFIRPTRAGP
;
A
#
# COMPACT_ATOMS: atom_id res chain seq x y z
N ASN A 1 -6.28 15.83 -14.45
CA ASN A 1 -6.67 14.44 -14.78
C ASN A 1 -7.27 13.79 -13.56
N ASN A 2 -8.53 13.38 -13.67
CA ASN A 2 -9.30 12.85 -12.54
C ASN A 2 -9.30 11.32 -12.54
N SER A 3 -9.23 10.71 -11.36
CA SER A 3 -9.52 9.30 -11.13
C SER A 3 -10.79 9.23 -10.31
N ILE A 4 -11.88 8.75 -10.91
CA ILE A 4 -13.22 8.80 -10.35
C ILE A 4 -13.76 7.38 -10.32
N TYR A 5 -14.10 6.88 -9.13
CA TYR A 5 -14.59 5.51 -8.97
C TYR A 5 -15.61 5.40 -7.86
N ARG A 6 -16.50 4.40 -7.97
CA ARG A 6 -17.62 4.19 -7.03
C ARG A 6 -18.43 5.46 -6.78
N ALA A 7 -18.63 6.25 -7.84
CA ALA A 7 -19.51 7.41 -7.83
C ALA A 7 -20.95 6.99 -8.14
N MET A 8 -21.93 7.87 -7.89
CA MET A 8 -23.37 7.62 -8.12
C MET A 8 -23.93 6.42 -7.34
N LEU A 9 -23.48 6.24 -6.09
CA LEU A 9 -24.00 5.17 -5.20
C LEU A 9 -25.41 5.47 -4.66
N VAL A 10 -25.86 6.72 -4.74
CA VAL A 10 -27.14 7.19 -4.21
C VAL A 10 -27.93 7.99 -5.25
N LEU A 11 -27.25 8.81 -6.06
CA LEU A 11 -27.88 9.60 -7.12
C LEU A 11 -27.93 8.81 -8.42
N HIS A 12 -29.09 8.80 -9.07
CA HIS A 12 -29.42 7.94 -10.22
C HIS A 12 -29.52 8.68 -11.57
N ASP A 13 -28.98 9.90 -11.62
CA ASP A 13 -28.90 10.73 -12.82
C ASP A 13 -27.56 11.47 -12.82
N GLY A 14 -26.61 11.03 -13.64
CA GLY A 14 -25.31 11.69 -13.70
C GLY A 14 -24.20 10.92 -14.41
N ALA A 15 -22.97 11.38 -14.15
CA ALA A 15 -21.76 10.76 -14.64
C ALA A 15 -20.56 11.01 -13.73
N GLY A 16 -19.48 10.26 -13.94
CA GLY A 16 -18.18 10.55 -13.33
C GLY A 16 -17.74 11.98 -13.65
N ILE A 17 -17.86 12.40 -14.91
CA ILE A 17 -17.77 13.80 -15.31
C ILE A 17 -19.04 14.20 -16.06
N TYR A 18 -19.79 15.13 -15.49
CA TYR A 18 -21.01 15.68 -16.05
C TYR A 18 -20.79 17.13 -16.49
N VAL A 19 -21.20 17.45 -17.71
CA VAL A 19 -21.13 18.80 -18.29
C VAL A 19 -22.49 19.14 -18.86
N SER A 20 -23.13 20.18 -18.34
CA SER A 20 -24.37 20.74 -18.89
C SER A 20 -24.12 22.18 -19.37
N MET A 21 -24.74 22.56 -20.48
CA MET A 21 -24.63 23.88 -21.11
C MET A 21 -23.18 24.31 -21.43
N GLY A 22 -22.26 23.34 -21.57
CA GLY A 22 -20.83 23.59 -21.77
C GLY A 22 -20.51 24.00 -23.21
N ARG A 23 -19.56 24.91 -23.39
CA ARG A 23 -19.05 25.28 -24.72
C ARG A 23 -17.54 25.19 -24.77
N GLY A 24 -16.99 24.48 -25.75
CA GLY A 24 -15.53 24.43 -25.96
C GLY A 24 -14.76 23.71 -24.85
N MET A 25 -15.42 22.87 -24.05
CA MET A 25 -14.79 22.16 -22.93
C MET A 25 -13.95 21.00 -23.41
N ILE A 26 -12.83 20.72 -22.72
CA ILE A 26 -11.95 19.59 -23.00
C ILE A 26 -11.93 18.66 -21.78
N LEU A 27 -12.42 17.43 -21.95
CA LEU A 27 -12.32 16.33 -21.01
C LEU A 27 -11.19 15.42 -21.49
N ARG A 28 -10.01 15.54 -20.87
CA ARG A 28 -8.80 14.82 -21.29
C ARG A 28 -8.12 14.05 -20.16
N GLY A 29 -7.65 12.83 -20.47
CA GLY A 29 -6.74 12.08 -19.61
C GLY A 29 -7.35 11.63 -18.29
N ASN A 30 -8.66 11.45 -18.22
CA ASN A 30 -9.37 11.02 -17.02
C ASN A 30 -9.50 9.49 -16.99
N TYR A 31 -9.54 8.93 -15.78
CA TYR A 31 -9.84 7.53 -15.52
C TYR A 31 -11.15 7.44 -14.72
N VAL A 32 -12.23 6.95 -15.33
CA VAL A 32 -13.49 6.69 -14.63
C VAL A 32 -13.71 5.18 -14.55
N ARG A 33 -13.96 4.64 -13.36
CA ARG A 33 -14.15 3.19 -13.22
C ARG A 33 -15.14 2.79 -12.13
N ASP A 34 -15.63 1.55 -12.19
CA ASP A 34 -16.46 0.97 -11.12
C ASP A 34 -17.70 1.82 -10.80
N VAL A 35 -18.32 2.34 -11.86
CA VAL A 35 -19.56 3.13 -11.77
C VAL A 35 -20.71 2.23 -12.18
N VAL A 36 -21.42 1.73 -11.16
CA VAL A 36 -22.52 0.79 -11.34
C VAL A 36 -23.82 1.55 -11.55
N ASP A 37 -24.59 1.14 -12.56
CA ASP A 37 -25.96 1.60 -12.72
C ASP A 37 -26.85 0.97 -11.65
N THR A 38 -27.35 1.78 -10.73
CA THR A 38 -28.19 1.37 -9.60
C THR A 38 -29.69 1.62 -9.87
N GLY A 39 -30.07 1.93 -11.12
CA GLY A 39 -31.43 2.26 -11.53
C GLY A 39 -31.63 3.74 -11.87
N GLY A 40 -32.87 4.14 -12.16
CA GLY A 40 -33.24 5.52 -12.52
C GLY A 40 -32.88 5.90 -13.96
N TYR A 41 -32.23 7.07 -14.15
CA TYR A 41 -31.78 7.57 -15.46
C TYR A 41 -30.40 7.02 -15.88
N GLY A 42 -29.79 6.25 -14.99
CA GLY A 42 -28.55 5.50 -15.22
C GLY A 42 -27.28 6.28 -14.88
N ALA A 43 -26.16 5.56 -14.80
CA ALA A 43 -24.86 6.11 -14.45
C ALA A 43 -23.89 6.05 -15.65
N SER A 44 -23.13 7.13 -15.88
CA SER A 44 -22.24 7.26 -17.05
C SER A 44 -20.80 7.60 -16.67
N ALA A 45 -19.83 7.38 -17.56
CA ALA A 45 -18.46 7.86 -17.29
C ALA A 45 -18.30 9.34 -17.66
N TYR A 46 -18.61 9.69 -18.91
CA TYR A 46 -18.57 11.07 -19.41
C TYR A 46 -19.95 11.44 -19.97
N TYR A 47 -20.52 12.53 -19.48
CA TYR A 47 -21.84 12.99 -19.90
C TYR A 47 -21.79 14.44 -20.38
N LEU A 48 -22.01 14.63 -21.68
CA LEU A 48 -22.28 15.92 -22.30
C LEU A 48 -23.80 16.12 -22.43
N ASP A 49 -24.37 16.88 -21.50
CA ASP A 49 -25.80 17.13 -21.39
C ASP A 49 -26.19 18.52 -21.91
N GLU A 50 -27.49 18.74 -22.05
CA GLU A 50 -28.22 19.96 -22.41
C GLU A 50 -27.39 21.10 -23.01
N GLN A 51 -27.58 21.36 -24.30
CA GLN A 51 -26.96 22.49 -25.01
C GLN A 51 -25.43 22.47 -25.05
N THR A 52 -24.78 21.39 -24.59
CA THR A 52 -23.33 21.25 -24.69
C THR A 52 -22.87 21.17 -26.14
N VAL A 53 -21.90 22.03 -26.49
CA VAL A 53 -21.52 22.28 -27.88
C VAL A 53 -20.04 22.55 -28.07
N ASP A 54 -19.48 22.05 -29.18
CA ASP A 54 -18.08 22.27 -29.57
C ASP A 54 -17.06 21.75 -28.52
N CYS A 55 -17.43 20.73 -27.73
CA CYS A 55 -16.60 20.11 -26.69
C CYS A 55 -15.83 18.88 -27.20
N LEU A 56 -14.79 18.50 -26.46
CA LEU A 56 -13.84 17.44 -26.80
C LEU A 56 -13.66 16.45 -25.63
N VAL A 57 -13.96 15.18 -25.86
CA VAL A 57 -13.70 14.08 -24.93
C VAL A 57 -12.58 13.22 -25.52
N GLU A 58 -11.37 13.28 -24.95
CA GLU A 58 -10.22 12.59 -25.53
C GLU A 58 -9.21 11.96 -24.58
N GLY A 59 -8.59 10.86 -25.01
CA GLY A 59 -7.52 10.21 -24.23
C GLY A 59 -7.97 9.74 -22.85
N ASN A 60 -9.26 9.47 -22.67
CA ASN A 60 -9.81 9.00 -21.40
C ASN A 60 -9.96 7.48 -21.38
N LEU A 61 -9.97 6.91 -20.17
CA LEU A 61 -10.21 5.50 -19.92
C LEU A 61 -11.47 5.34 -19.06
N SER A 62 -12.41 4.52 -19.53
CA SER A 62 -13.55 4.05 -18.75
C SER A 62 -13.46 2.54 -18.54
N VAL A 63 -13.53 2.04 -17.31
CA VAL A 63 -13.50 0.61 -17.00
C VAL A 63 -14.67 0.21 -16.09
N ARG A 64 -15.43 -0.82 -16.46
CA ARG A 64 -16.63 -1.29 -15.72
C ARG A 64 -17.67 -0.19 -15.55
N VAL A 65 -17.99 0.50 -16.65
CA VAL A 65 -19.10 1.46 -16.74
C VAL A 65 -19.93 1.15 -17.98
N ALA A 66 -21.18 0.70 -17.78
CA ALA A 66 -22.05 0.24 -18.87
C ALA A 66 -22.37 1.35 -19.89
N ARG A 67 -22.35 2.62 -19.47
CA ARG A 67 -22.58 3.78 -20.34
C ARG A 67 -21.38 4.72 -20.32
N PRO A 68 -20.29 4.41 -21.03
CA PRO A 68 -19.07 5.21 -20.95
C PRO A 68 -19.27 6.64 -21.49
N VAL A 69 -20.14 6.82 -22.48
CA VAL A 69 -20.55 8.14 -22.96
C VAL A 69 -22.06 8.25 -23.04
N GLN A 70 -22.60 9.29 -22.41
CA GLN A 70 -23.98 9.71 -22.54
C GLN A 70 -23.99 11.12 -23.13
N ASN A 71 -24.80 11.35 -24.15
CA ASN A 71 -24.90 12.64 -24.82
C ASN A 71 -26.36 12.97 -25.02
N HIS A 72 -26.84 14.04 -24.40
CA HIS A 72 -28.26 14.38 -24.39
C HIS A 72 -28.44 15.85 -24.76
N MET A 73 -29.28 16.11 -25.77
CA MET A 73 -29.52 17.47 -26.29
C MET A 73 -28.23 18.26 -26.59
N ALA A 74 -27.19 17.57 -27.06
CA ALA A 74 -25.85 18.12 -27.27
C ALA A 74 -25.45 18.02 -28.75
N ARG A 75 -24.56 18.89 -29.24
CA ARG A 75 -24.22 18.92 -30.67
C ARG A 75 -22.79 19.32 -30.98
N ARG A 76 -22.27 18.94 -32.15
CA ARG A 76 -20.92 19.30 -32.64
C ARG A 76 -19.78 18.96 -31.67
N ASN A 77 -19.94 17.92 -30.86
CA ASN A 77 -18.89 17.48 -29.95
C ASN A 77 -18.04 16.37 -30.59
N THR A 78 -16.80 16.25 -30.14
CA THR A 78 -15.85 15.23 -30.61
C THR A 78 -15.51 14.27 -29.49
N ILE A 79 -15.61 12.97 -29.78
CA ILE A 79 -15.18 11.89 -28.88
C ILE A 79 -14.06 11.15 -29.59
N ARG A 80 -12.82 11.29 -29.12
CA ARG A 80 -11.67 10.72 -29.83
C ARG A 80 -10.59 10.08 -28.98
N GLY A 81 -10.02 8.98 -29.47
CA GLY A 81 -8.87 8.35 -28.82
C GLY A 81 -9.14 7.96 -27.37
N ASN A 82 -10.36 7.55 -27.04
CA ASN A 82 -10.71 7.04 -25.71
C ASN A 82 -10.74 5.51 -25.73
N VAL A 83 -10.55 4.89 -24.57
CA VAL A 83 -10.75 3.45 -24.38
C VAL A 83 -11.87 3.22 -23.37
N PHE A 84 -12.87 2.44 -23.79
CA PHE A 84 -14.04 2.11 -22.98
C PHE A 84 -14.14 0.60 -22.83
N VAL A 85 -14.19 0.10 -21.59
CA VAL A 85 -14.23 -1.31 -21.25
C VAL A 85 -15.36 -1.57 -20.27
N ALA A 86 -16.21 -2.57 -20.54
CA ALA A 86 -17.21 -3.05 -19.60
C ALA A 86 -17.30 -4.58 -19.61
N ASP A 87 -17.52 -5.20 -18.45
CA ASP A 87 -17.61 -6.66 -18.34
C ASP A 87 -18.95 -7.19 -18.91
N GLY A 88 -19.99 -6.35 -18.88
CA GLY A 88 -21.33 -6.65 -19.40
C GLY A 88 -21.66 -5.87 -20.67
N ASP A 89 -22.93 -5.54 -20.84
CA ASP A 89 -23.41 -4.71 -21.95
C ASP A 89 -22.85 -3.28 -21.87
N LEU A 90 -22.55 -2.70 -23.03
CA LEU A 90 -22.04 -1.33 -23.18
C LEU A 90 -22.87 -0.53 -24.19
N VAL A 91 -23.25 0.70 -23.81
CA VAL A 91 -24.03 1.61 -24.66
C VAL A 91 -23.30 2.95 -24.87
N LEU A 92 -23.08 3.30 -26.14
CA LEU A 92 -22.73 4.67 -26.54
C LEU A 92 -24.03 5.40 -26.90
N SER A 93 -24.37 6.48 -26.19
CA SER A 93 -25.72 7.06 -26.24
C SER A 93 -25.72 8.51 -26.72
N PHE A 94 -26.60 8.82 -27.69
CA PHE A 94 -26.73 10.14 -28.32
C PHE A 94 -28.18 10.65 -28.48
N PRO A 95 -29.11 10.49 -27.51
CA PRO A 95 -30.48 11.00 -27.64
C PRO A 95 -30.52 12.51 -27.93
N ILE A 96 -31.32 12.88 -28.94
CA ILE A 96 -31.58 14.30 -29.33
C ILE A 96 -30.26 15.06 -29.58
N SER A 97 -29.22 14.35 -30.02
CA SER A 97 -27.92 14.92 -30.29
C SER A 97 -27.63 14.95 -31.80
N SER A 98 -26.72 15.82 -32.24
CA SER A 98 -26.36 15.95 -33.65
C SER A 98 -24.88 16.32 -33.90
N ASP A 99 -24.42 16.08 -35.12
CA ASP A 99 -23.11 16.55 -35.62
C ASP A 99 -21.88 16.06 -34.84
N TYR A 100 -21.94 14.86 -34.25
CA TYR A 100 -20.80 14.29 -33.51
C TYR A 100 -19.70 13.77 -34.44
N CYS A 101 -18.45 13.94 -34.00
CA CYS A 101 -17.29 13.25 -34.56
C CYS A 101 -16.81 12.16 -33.59
N LEU A 102 -16.80 10.89 -34.03
CA LEU A 102 -16.25 9.76 -33.28
C LEU A 102 -15.03 9.18 -34.00
N GLU A 103 -13.82 9.36 -33.46
CA GLU A 103 -12.62 8.87 -34.13
C GLU A 103 -11.65 8.15 -33.20
N LYS A 104 -11.05 7.05 -33.69
CA LYS A 104 -9.97 6.35 -32.98
C LYS A 104 -10.30 5.85 -31.57
N ASN A 105 -11.57 5.63 -31.25
CA ASN A 105 -11.95 5.08 -29.95
C ASN A 105 -11.86 3.55 -29.98
N VAL A 106 -11.47 2.95 -28.86
CA VAL A 106 -11.51 1.50 -28.64
C VAL A 106 -12.63 1.20 -27.64
N VAL A 107 -13.54 0.31 -28.01
CA VAL A 107 -14.72 -0.05 -27.21
C VAL A 107 -14.76 -1.56 -27.05
N VAL A 108 -14.69 -2.02 -25.81
CA VAL A 108 -14.67 -3.44 -25.46
C VAL A 108 -15.78 -3.73 -24.47
N ALA A 109 -16.56 -4.77 -24.75
CA ALA A 109 -17.63 -5.25 -23.89
C ALA A 109 -17.58 -6.77 -23.78
N GLY A 110 -17.69 -7.32 -22.57
CA GLY A 110 -17.96 -8.76 -22.41
C GLY A 110 -19.36 -9.12 -22.90
N GLY A 111 -20.33 -8.21 -22.73
CA GLY A 111 -21.68 -8.31 -23.29
C GLY A 111 -21.82 -7.63 -24.65
N LYS A 112 -23.04 -7.21 -24.96
CA LYS A 112 -23.42 -6.52 -26.21
C LYS A 112 -22.86 -5.10 -26.26
N ILE A 113 -22.46 -4.65 -27.45
CA ILE A 113 -22.23 -3.22 -27.74
C ILE A 113 -23.44 -2.63 -28.47
N GLN A 114 -23.95 -1.50 -28.00
CA GLN A 114 -25.04 -0.75 -28.64
C GLN A 114 -24.66 0.71 -28.91
N ILE A 115 -24.88 1.21 -30.13
CA ILE A 115 -24.90 2.65 -30.44
C ILE A 115 -26.36 3.12 -30.45
N ALA A 116 -26.77 3.94 -29.49
CA ALA A 116 -28.11 4.52 -29.47
C ALA A 116 -28.12 5.89 -30.17
N ASN A 117 -28.99 6.04 -31.17
CA ASN A 117 -29.08 7.18 -32.08
C ASN A 117 -27.82 7.40 -32.95
N PRO A 118 -27.47 6.44 -33.83
CA PRO A 118 -26.28 6.55 -34.68
C PRO A 118 -26.30 7.74 -35.66
N ASP A 119 -27.48 8.25 -36.01
CA ASP A 119 -27.67 9.39 -36.91
C ASP A 119 -27.14 10.71 -36.32
N ALA A 120 -26.96 10.79 -35.01
CA ALA A 120 -26.30 11.91 -34.34
C ALA A 120 -24.82 12.05 -34.75
N ILE A 121 -24.21 10.98 -35.24
CA ILE A 121 -22.78 10.93 -35.57
C ILE A 121 -22.62 11.25 -37.05
N SER A 122 -22.18 12.47 -37.36
CA SER A 122 -21.97 12.92 -38.74
C SER A 122 -20.64 12.44 -39.31
N LYS A 123 -19.63 12.21 -38.44
CA LYS A 123 -18.31 11.70 -38.83
C LYS A 123 -17.88 10.58 -37.91
N ALA A 124 -17.43 9.46 -38.48
CA ALA A 124 -16.73 8.45 -37.71
C ALA A 124 -15.63 7.79 -38.52
N ALA A 125 -14.47 7.56 -37.90
CA ALA A 125 -13.32 6.95 -38.53
C ALA A 125 -12.47 6.18 -37.53
N ASP A 126 -11.91 5.05 -37.96
CA ASP A 126 -10.86 4.32 -37.24
C ASP A 126 -11.20 3.91 -35.80
N ASN A 127 -12.48 3.76 -35.46
CA ASN A 127 -12.88 3.18 -34.18
C ASN A 127 -12.76 1.65 -34.22
N ILE A 128 -12.49 1.00 -33.09
CA ILE A 128 -12.43 -0.46 -32.96
C ILE A 128 -13.38 -0.91 -31.88
N PHE A 129 -14.37 -1.72 -32.24
CA PHE A 129 -15.36 -2.25 -31.31
C PHE A 129 -15.18 -3.77 -31.19
N PHE A 130 -15.23 -4.29 -29.97
CA PHE A 130 -15.13 -5.71 -29.70
C PHE A 130 -16.13 -6.12 -28.64
N SER A 131 -17.02 -7.05 -29.00
CA SER A 131 -17.96 -7.68 -28.08
C SER A 131 -17.60 -9.15 -27.95
N GLU A 132 -17.35 -9.62 -26.73
CA GLU A 132 -17.09 -11.05 -26.49
C GLU A 132 -18.34 -11.89 -26.76
N SER A 133 -19.53 -11.34 -26.49
CA SER A 133 -20.82 -11.96 -26.88
C SER A 133 -21.02 -12.08 -28.40
N GLY A 134 -20.20 -11.40 -29.21
CA GLY A 134 -20.35 -11.31 -30.66
C GLY A 134 -21.47 -10.37 -31.13
N VAL A 135 -22.15 -9.67 -30.22
CA VAL A 135 -23.29 -8.80 -30.55
C VAL A 135 -22.88 -7.33 -30.53
N ALA A 136 -22.91 -6.70 -31.70
CA ALA A 136 -22.81 -5.25 -31.86
C ALA A 136 -24.00 -4.74 -32.68
N GLU A 137 -24.70 -3.72 -32.17
CA GLU A 137 -25.90 -3.18 -32.80
C GLU A 137 -25.96 -1.65 -32.75
N GLN A 138 -26.80 -1.10 -33.61
CA GLN A 138 -27.20 0.31 -33.60
C GLN A 138 -28.72 0.40 -33.46
N VAL A 139 -29.19 1.36 -32.69
CA VAL A 139 -30.62 1.58 -32.46
C VAL A 139 -30.99 2.97 -32.92
N VAL A 140 -31.85 3.03 -33.93
CA VAL A 140 -32.48 4.29 -34.34
C VAL A 140 -33.44 4.74 -33.24
N MET A 141 -33.36 6.01 -32.87
CA MET A 141 -34.16 6.61 -31.80
C MET A 141 -35.10 7.65 -32.39
N ASN A 142 -36.37 7.64 -31.98
CA ASN A 142 -37.28 8.76 -32.16
C ASN A 142 -37.39 9.51 -30.83
N ARG A 143 -36.62 10.59 -30.70
CA ARG A 143 -36.36 11.29 -29.43
C ARG A 143 -35.85 10.29 -28.38
N TYR A 144 -36.70 9.87 -27.46
CA TYR A 144 -36.37 8.92 -26.38
C TYR A 144 -36.78 7.47 -26.66
N ARG A 145 -37.57 7.22 -27.72
CA ARG A 145 -38.10 5.88 -28.01
C ARG A 145 -37.17 5.12 -28.95
N LYS A 146 -36.73 3.93 -28.51
CA LYS A 146 -36.04 2.96 -29.38
C LYS A 146 -37.01 2.51 -30.47
N VAL A 147 -36.63 2.69 -31.73
CA VAL A 147 -37.47 2.29 -32.86
C VAL A 147 -37.20 0.82 -33.19
N LYS A 148 -35.95 0.49 -33.55
CA LYS A 148 -35.54 -0.88 -33.89
C LYS A 148 -34.01 -1.03 -33.79
N PRO A 149 -33.51 -2.14 -33.23
CA PRO A 149 -32.10 -2.50 -33.34
C PRO A 149 -31.78 -3.05 -34.74
N LEU A 150 -30.63 -2.64 -35.27
CA LEU A 150 -30.03 -3.15 -36.50
C LEU A 150 -28.60 -3.62 -36.19
N PRO A 151 -28.13 -4.72 -36.77
CA PRO A 151 -26.76 -5.16 -36.60
C PRO A 151 -25.77 -4.07 -37.01
N LEU A 152 -24.70 -3.92 -36.24
CA LEU A 152 -23.56 -3.11 -36.59
C LEU A 152 -22.64 -3.97 -37.47
N THR A 153 -22.24 -3.46 -38.64
CA THR A 153 -21.30 -4.15 -39.52
C THR A 153 -19.95 -3.44 -39.53
N SER A 154 -18.89 -4.23 -39.63
CA SER A 154 -17.53 -3.72 -39.78
C SER A 154 -17.39 -2.93 -41.08
N GLY A 155 -16.71 -1.78 -41.05
CA GLY A 155 -16.59 -0.92 -42.23
C GLY A 155 -15.65 0.27 -42.02
N LYS A 156 -15.90 1.34 -42.78
CA LYS A 156 -15.05 2.56 -42.72
C LYS A 156 -15.15 3.31 -41.40
N ARG A 157 -16.32 3.26 -40.74
CA ARG A 157 -16.60 4.02 -39.50
C ARG A 157 -16.00 3.36 -38.25
N TRP A 158 -16.06 2.03 -38.21
CA TRP A 158 -15.59 1.21 -37.10
C TRP A 158 -15.23 -0.19 -37.62
N LEU A 159 -14.20 -0.77 -37.03
CA LEU A 159 -13.77 -2.15 -37.24
C LEU A 159 -14.32 -3.00 -36.09
N LEU A 160 -14.97 -4.12 -36.42
CA LEU A 160 -15.35 -5.12 -35.42
C LEU A 160 -14.23 -6.16 -35.31
N ALA A 161 -13.36 -6.03 -34.31
CA ALA A 161 -12.23 -6.92 -34.09
C ALA A 161 -11.68 -6.76 -32.67
N ASP A 162 -11.11 -7.83 -32.11
CA ASP A 162 -10.42 -7.79 -30.82
C ASP A 162 -9.20 -6.83 -30.88
N PRO A 163 -9.18 -5.76 -30.06
CA PRO A 163 -8.04 -4.85 -29.97
C PRO A 163 -6.83 -5.45 -29.25
N LYS A 164 -6.92 -6.67 -28.70
CA LYS A 164 -5.85 -7.34 -27.94
C LYS A 164 -5.28 -6.46 -26.82
N MET A 165 -6.18 -5.84 -26.05
CA MET A 165 -5.80 -4.95 -24.95
C MET A 165 -5.15 -5.73 -23.82
N VAL A 166 -4.13 -5.13 -23.21
CA VAL A 166 -3.46 -5.63 -22.02
C VAL A 166 -3.21 -4.48 -21.03
N HIS A 167 -3.09 -4.81 -19.75
CA HIS A 167 -2.75 -3.87 -18.65
C HIS A 167 -3.73 -2.71 -18.38
N TYR A 168 -4.91 -2.67 -19.01
CA TYR A 168 -5.85 -1.55 -18.89
C TYR A 168 -6.35 -1.31 -17.45
N GLU A 169 -6.43 -2.35 -16.59
CA GLU A 169 -6.83 -2.24 -15.18
C GLU A 169 -5.96 -1.24 -14.39
N SER A 170 -4.66 -1.20 -14.70
CA SER A 170 -3.68 -0.31 -14.05
C SER A 170 -3.78 1.16 -14.49
N GLY A 171 -4.66 1.48 -15.46
CA GLY A 171 -4.69 2.78 -16.12
C GLY A 171 -3.66 2.94 -17.25
N ARG A 172 -2.81 1.92 -17.51
CA ARG A 172 -1.84 1.88 -18.62
C ARG A 172 -2.35 0.96 -19.73
N VAL A 173 -3.15 1.50 -20.64
CA VAL A 173 -3.66 0.72 -21.78
C VAL A 173 -2.53 0.43 -22.75
N ARG A 174 -2.26 -0.86 -22.95
CA ARG A 174 -1.32 -1.37 -23.94
C ARG A 174 -2.03 -2.35 -24.86
N TYR A 175 -1.41 -2.65 -25.99
CA TYR A 175 -1.94 -3.57 -26.97
C TYR A 175 -0.88 -4.63 -27.29
N ALA A 176 -1.31 -5.89 -27.35
CA ALA A 176 -0.41 -6.99 -27.71
C ALA A 176 -0.04 -6.93 -29.20
N ALA A 177 1.05 -7.60 -29.55
CA ALA A 177 1.56 -7.64 -30.92
C ALA A 177 0.51 -8.12 -31.93
N GLY A 178 0.45 -7.44 -33.08
CA GLY A 178 -0.50 -7.75 -34.14
C GLY A 178 -1.93 -7.35 -33.77
N SER A 179 -2.09 -6.34 -32.91
CA SER A 179 -3.37 -5.71 -32.64
C SER A 179 -3.84 -4.89 -33.85
N PRO A 180 -5.15 -4.87 -34.17
CA PRO A 180 -5.68 -4.04 -35.24
C PRO A 180 -5.50 -2.53 -35.00
N VAL A 181 -5.19 -2.09 -33.78
CA VAL A 181 -4.94 -0.68 -33.43
C VAL A 181 -3.73 -0.10 -34.16
N GLU A 182 -2.70 -0.93 -34.46
CA GLU A 182 -1.48 -0.52 -35.15
C GLU A 182 -1.81 0.03 -36.53
N LYS A 183 -2.65 -0.68 -37.28
CA LYS A 183 -3.11 -0.29 -38.63
C LYS A 183 -4.00 0.95 -38.63
N ARG A 184 -4.61 1.27 -37.49
CA ARG A 184 -5.52 2.41 -37.30
C ARG A 184 -4.85 3.61 -36.62
N ALA A 185 -3.55 3.51 -36.32
CA ALA A 185 -2.77 4.55 -35.64
C ALA A 185 -3.47 5.10 -34.38
N ILE A 186 -4.03 4.19 -33.56
CA ILE A 186 -4.61 4.51 -32.25
C ILE A 186 -3.48 4.37 -31.22
N PRO A 187 -3.05 5.47 -30.57
CA PRO A 187 -1.98 5.41 -29.58
C PRO A 187 -2.45 4.72 -28.30
N PRO A 188 -1.54 4.09 -27.53
CA PRO A 188 -1.83 3.65 -26.17
C PRO A 188 -2.18 4.85 -25.27
N ILE A 189 -2.97 4.60 -24.23
CA ILE A 189 -3.36 5.60 -23.23
C ILE A 189 -2.68 5.28 -21.90
N ASP A 190 -2.10 6.28 -21.25
CA ASP A 190 -1.64 6.19 -19.88
C ASP A 190 -2.33 7.25 -19.01
N VAL A 191 -3.29 6.79 -18.20
CA VAL A 191 -3.97 7.57 -17.16
C VAL A 191 -3.66 7.04 -15.76
N SER A 192 -2.59 6.24 -15.61
CA SER A 192 -2.20 5.68 -14.30
C SER A 192 -1.85 6.75 -13.27
N GLY A 193 -1.46 7.95 -13.72
CA GLY A 193 -1.24 9.13 -12.88
C GLY A 193 -2.44 10.07 -12.73
N ALA A 194 -3.67 9.64 -13.06
CA ALA A 194 -4.89 10.41 -12.83
C ALA A 194 -5.37 10.24 -11.38
N GLY A 195 -6.07 11.25 -10.83
CA GLY A 195 -6.50 11.28 -9.43
C GLY A 195 -5.89 12.46 -8.68
N CYS A 196 -6.10 12.49 -7.36
CA CYS A 196 -5.46 13.48 -6.50
C CYS A 196 -3.94 13.38 -6.63
N ARG A 197 -3.37 14.28 -7.41
CA ARG A 197 -1.96 14.61 -7.30
C ARG A 197 -1.88 15.55 -6.12
N ILE A 198 -1.59 15.01 -4.94
CA ILE A 198 -0.85 15.80 -3.97
C ILE A 198 0.47 16.06 -4.69
N LEU A 199 0.61 17.27 -5.24
CA LEU A 199 1.93 17.79 -5.53
C LEU A 199 2.68 17.58 -4.23
N VAL A 200 3.66 16.67 -4.24
CA VAL A 200 4.63 16.57 -3.15
C VAL A 200 5.22 17.96 -3.09
N SER A 201 4.71 18.78 -2.17
CA SER A 201 5.32 20.05 -1.89
C SER A 201 6.75 19.72 -1.46
N PRO A 202 7.76 20.50 -1.87
CA PRO A 202 9.08 20.46 -1.24
C PRO A 202 9.04 20.49 0.30
N ASP A 203 7.91 20.90 0.90
CA ASP A 203 7.66 20.92 2.34
C ASP A 203 7.57 19.53 3.03
N TYR A 204 7.38 18.43 2.27
CA TYR A 204 7.36 17.06 2.83
C TYR A 204 8.75 16.45 2.97
N GLU A 205 9.75 17.00 2.28
CA GLU A 205 11.12 16.52 2.29
C GLU A 205 11.94 17.41 3.22
N GLN A 206 12.31 16.89 4.40
CA GLN A 206 13.03 17.70 5.38
C GLN A 206 14.50 17.26 5.47
N PRO A 207 15.47 18.20 5.33
CA PRO A 207 16.88 17.89 5.51
C PRO A 207 17.12 17.48 6.97
N ALA A 208 17.19 16.17 7.18
CA ALA A 208 17.22 15.55 8.50
C ALA A 208 18.63 15.39 9.08
N GLY A 209 19.67 15.92 8.42
CA GLY A 209 21.06 15.54 8.75
C GLY A 209 21.39 14.09 8.39
N ILE A 210 20.57 13.44 7.57
CA ILE A 210 20.81 12.13 6.97
C ILE A 210 21.34 12.33 5.55
N GLU A 211 22.48 11.72 5.25
CA GLU A 211 23.20 11.93 4.00
C GLU A 211 22.70 10.96 2.93
N GLY A 212 22.44 11.45 1.72
CA GLY A 212 22.02 10.61 0.59
C GLY A 212 20.63 9.99 0.73
N ALA A 213 19.79 10.52 1.63
CA ALA A 213 18.41 10.08 1.78
C ALA A 213 17.50 11.24 2.22
N VAL A 214 16.21 11.11 1.90
CA VAL A 214 15.14 12.04 2.27
C VAL A 214 14.16 11.31 3.17
N LEU A 215 13.82 11.97 4.27
CA LEU A 215 12.73 11.57 5.16
C LEU A 215 11.46 12.30 4.75
N TYR A 216 10.36 11.57 4.67
CA TYR A 216 9.07 12.14 4.31
C TYR A 216 7.93 11.32 4.91
N ASP A 217 6.78 11.98 5.02
CA ASP A 217 5.49 11.36 5.24
C ASP A 217 4.43 12.11 4.41
N TYR A 218 3.16 11.70 4.47
CA TYR A 218 2.10 12.29 3.65
C TYR A 218 1.15 13.22 4.43
N ASP A 219 1.37 13.41 5.72
CA ASP A 219 0.66 14.36 6.58
C ASP A 219 1.40 15.72 6.62
N PRO A 220 0.89 16.74 5.88
CA PRO A 220 1.54 18.04 5.84
C PRO A 220 1.52 18.80 7.17
N ALA A 221 0.77 18.30 8.17
CA ALA A 221 0.69 18.92 9.48
C ALA A 221 1.90 18.61 10.37
N THR A 222 2.70 17.59 10.03
CA THR A 222 3.84 17.19 10.86
C THR A 222 5.17 17.63 10.26
N LYS A 223 6.14 17.96 11.12
CA LYS A 223 7.52 18.28 10.72
C LYS A 223 8.52 17.50 11.54
N LEU A 224 9.70 17.31 10.97
CA LEU A 224 10.78 16.59 11.63
C LEU A 224 11.14 17.30 12.94
N GLY A 225 11.16 16.54 14.04
CA GLY A 225 11.46 17.05 15.36
C GLY A 225 10.28 17.70 16.11
N ASP A 226 9.11 17.86 15.46
CA ASP A 226 7.85 18.16 16.17
C ASP A 226 7.51 17.02 17.14
N ASP A 227 6.57 17.25 18.07
CA ASP A 227 6.11 16.21 19.01
C ASP A 227 5.81 14.87 18.31
N VAL A 228 5.26 14.92 17.10
CA VAL A 228 5.01 13.76 16.25
C VAL A 228 5.41 14.10 14.81
N PHE A 229 6.10 13.17 14.16
CA PHE A 229 6.38 13.18 12.72
C PHE A 229 5.86 11.90 12.06
N GLY A 230 5.02 12.02 11.03
CA GLY A 230 4.48 10.86 10.31
C GLY A 230 2.96 10.81 10.21
N THR A 231 2.50 9.94 9.31
CA THR A 231 1.08 9.71 9.05
C THR A 231 0.50 8.73 10.08
N VAL A 232 -0.58 9.11 10.75
CA VAL A 232 -1.23 8.24 11.75
C VAL A 232 -1.89 7.02 11.10
N VAL A 233 -1.58 5.81 11.57
CA VAL A 233 -2.18 4.54 11.10
C VAL A 233 -3.06 3.87 12.16
N ALA A 234 -2.87 4.21 13.44
CA ALA A 234 -3.78 3.88 14.53
C ALA A 234 -3.96 5.12 15.41
N ASP A 235 -5.14 5.76 15.38
CA ASP A 235 -5.42 6.95 16.19
C ASP A 235 -6.17 6.59 17.47
N PHE A 236 -5.42 6.48 18.57
CA PHE A 236 -5.98 6.41 19.92
C PHE A 236 -5.66 7.67 20.72
N SER A 237 -5.32 8.78 20.07
CA SER A 237 -5.08 10.07 20.74
C SER A 237 -6.31 10.55 21.50
N ARG A 238 -7.50 10.11 21.06
CA ARG A 238 -8.82 10.33 21.68
C ARG A 238 -9.48 8.99 22.05
N PRO A 239 -10.40 8.97 23.03
CA PRO A 239 -11.16 7.76 23.34
C PRO A 239 -11.97 7.28 22.12
N LEU A 240 -11.92 5.98 21.86
CA LEU A 240 -12.79 5.30 20.90
C LEU A 240 -14.00 4.74 21.63
N ASP A 241 -15.21 5.16 21.24
CA ASP A 241 -16.47 4.77 21.90
C ASP A 241 -16.45 4.97 23.43
N GLY A 242 -15.83 6.07 23.87
CA GLY A 242 -15.68 6.41 25.28
C GLY A 242 -14.62 5.59 26.04
N ARG A 243 -13.87 4.71 25.37
CA ARG A 243 -12.81 3.89 25.97
C ARG A 243 -11.44 4.41 25.56
N LYS A 244 -10.53 4.51 26.54
CA LYS A 244 -9.10 4.74 26.26
C LYS A 244 -8.50 3.43 25.72
N ARG A 245 -7.78 3.50 24.61
CA ARG A 245 -7.17 2.35 23.92
C ARG A 245 -5.69 2.59 23.71
N CYS A 246 -4.93 1.52 23.57
CA CYS A 246 -3.47 1.55 23.48
C CYS A 246 -3.02 0.67 22.31
N SER A 247 -2.11 1.20 21.48
CA SER A 247 -1.52 0.47 20.34
C SER A 247 -0.26 -0.32 20.66
N HIS A 248 0.19 -0.19 21.90
CA HIS A 248 1.49 -0.63 22.38
C HIS A 248 1.75 -2.12 22.26
N GLY A 249 2.97 -2.48 21.81
CA GLY A 249 3.53 -3.82 22.04
C GLY A 249 3.51 -4.79 20.87
N GLY A 250 3.17 -4.35 19.65
CA GLY A 250 3.29 -5.18 18.46
C GLY A 250 3.22 -4.43 17.14
N PRO A 251 3.98 -3.33 16.93
CA PRO A 251 4.09 -2.73 15.61
C PRO A 251 4.73 -3.75 14.66
N VAL A 252 4.08 -4.04 13.54
CA VAL A 252 4.67 -4.85 12.45
C VAL A 252 4.22 -4.25 11.14
N CYS A 253 5.15 -3.82 10.29
CA CYS A 253 4.85 -3.29 8.98
C CYS A 253 5.48 -4.12 7.86
N LEU A 254 4.74 -4.32 6.77
CA LEU A 254 5.14 -5.15 5.63
C LEU A 254 4.70 -4.53 4.30
N GLU A 255 5.37 -4.91 3.21
CA GLU A 255 4.89 -4.73 1.84
C GLU A 255 4.53 -6.10 1.24
N TYR A 256 3.28 -6.26 0.84
CA TYR A 256 2.81 -7.45 0.13
C TYR A 256 3.27 -7.45 -1.35
N PRO A 257 3.29 -8.63 -2.02
CA PRO A 257 3.72 -8.74 -3.41
C PRO A 257 2.96 -7.86 -4.42
N ASP A 258 1.69 -7.53 -4.13
CA ASP A 258 0.88 -6.61 -4.95
C ASP A 258 1.22 -5.13 -4.72
N GLY A 259 2.18 -4.85 -3.83
CA GLY A 259 2.61 -3.52 -3.44
C GLY A 259 1.74 -2.86 -2.36
N THR A 260 0.75 -3.56 -1.81
CA THR A 260 -0.04 -3.11 -0.67
C THR A 260 0.85 -3.02 0.58
N LEU A 261 0.81 -1.89 1.28
CA LEU A 261 1.45 -1.73 2.58
C LEU A 261 0.48 -2.14 3.68
N VAL A 262 0.98 -2.81 4.71
CA VAL A 262 0.22 -3.15 5.92
C VAL A 262 0.99 -2.71 7.15
N ALA A 263 0.27 -2.21 8.16
CA ALA A 263 0.78 -1.88 9.47
C ALA A 263 -0.11 -2.53 10.53
N PHE A 264 0.39 -3.57 11.19
CA PHE A 264 -0.24 -4.22 12.33
C PHE A 264 0.12 -3.48 13.63
N TYR A 265 -0.81 -3.49 14.57
CA TYR A 265 -0.64 -2.87 15.87
C TYR A 265 -1.57 -3.52 16.90
N ALA A 266 -1.23 -3.40 18.18
CA ALA A 266 -2.11 -3.91 19.22
C ALA A 266 -3.34 -2.98 19.36
N ASN A 267 -4.43 -3.49 19.91
CA ASN A 267 -5.54 -2.69 20.37
C ASN A 267 -5.93 -3.21 21.75
N THR A 268 -5.46 -2.53 22.80
CA THR A 268 -5.53 -3.00 24.19
C THR A 268 -6.16 -1.97 25.13
N SER A 269 -6.53 -2.42 26.33
CA SER A 269 -7.11 -1.54 27.36
C SER A 269 -6.07 -0.74 28.14
N SER A 270 -4.80 -1.17 28.14
CA SER A 270 -3.69 -0.48 28.79
C SER A 270 -2.34 -0.88 28.17
N HIS A 271 -1.23 -0.45 28.77
CA HIS A 271 0.12 -0.97 28.50
C HIS A 271 0.27 -2.42 29.06
N ASN A 272 -0.65 -3.30 28.67
CA ASN A 272 -0.76 -4.71 29.05
C ASN A 272 -1.30 -5.53 27.86
N VAL A 273 -1.44 -6.84 28.04
CA VAL A 273 -1.87 -7.73 26.96
C VAL A 273 -3.40 -7.86 26.79
N ASP A 274 -4.21 -7.03 27.44
CA ASP A 274 -5.68 -7.11 27.41
C ASP A 274 -6.26 -6.53 26.10
N GLY A 275 -6.15 -7.30 25.02
CA GLY A 275 -6.61 -6.90 23.70
C GLY A 275 -6.26 -7.88 22.57
N TRP A 276 -6.38 -7.39 21.35
CA TRP A 276 -6.13 -8.12 20.10
C TRP A 276 -5.28 -7.28 19.14
N THR A 277 -4.83 -7.86 18.04
CA THR A 277 -4.14 -7.16 16.95
C THR A 277 -5.14 -6.58 15.96
N GLU A 278 -4.94 -5.33 15.56
CA GLU A 278 -5.54 -4.70 14.39
C GLU A 278 -4.50 -4.42 13.32
N TYR A 279 -4.96 -4.02 12.14
CA TYR A 279 -4.08 -3.54 11.07
C TYR A 279 -4.71 -2.43 10.24
N ALA A 280 -3.85 -1.66 9.59
CA ALA A 280 -4.19 -0.70 8.56
C ALA A 280 -3.57 -1.08 7.21
N LEU A 281 -4.25 -0.78 6.11
CA LEU A 281 -3.83 -1.09 4.75
C LEU A 281 -3.67 0.18 3.90
N SER A 282 -2.63 0.23 3.07
CA SER A 282 -2.47 1.26 2.04
C SER A 282 -2.22 0.64 0.67
N LYS A 283 -3.08 0.99 -0.30
CA LYS A 283 -2.96 0.56 -1.70
C LYS A 283 -2.32 1.60 -2.61
N ASP A 284 -1.95 2.75 -2.04
CA ASP A 284 -1.46 3.92 -2.77
C ASP A 284 -0.09 4.42 -2.26
N LYS A 285 0.70 3.48 -1.71
CA LYS A 285 2.07 3.67 -1.20
C LYS A 285 2.14 4.66 -0.04
N GLY A 286 1.25 4.47 0.93
CA GLY A 286 1.25 5.18 2.21
C GLY A 286 0.50 6.51 2.20
N ARG A 287 -0.07 6.93 1.06
CA ARG A 287 -0.78 8.22 0.96
C ARG A 287 -2.09 8.21 1.72
N THR A 288 -2.83 7.11 1.62
CA THR A 288 -4.06 6.87 2.37
C THR A 288 -4.03 5.49 3.01
N TRP A 289 -4.71 5.39 4.16
CA TRP A 289 -4.76 4.20 4.98
C TRP A 289 -6.20 3.86 5.33
N ASP A 290 -6.59 2.62 5.04
CA ASP A 290 -7.82 1.99 5.51
C ASP A 290 -7.52 1.30 6.85
N LYS A 291 -8.07 1.80 7.96
CA LYS A 291 -7.60 1.55 9.34
C LYS A 291 -8.59 0.72 10.14
N HIS A 292 -8.14 0.24 11.31
CA HIS A 292 -8.97 -0.43 12.33
C HIS A 292 -9.55 -1.78 11.87
N HIS A 293 -8.81 -2.53 11.07
CA HIS A 293 -9.21 -3.89 10.69
C HIS A 293 -8.79 -4.86 11.81
N PRO A 294 -9.73 -5.51 12.52
CA PRO A 294 -9.36 -6.53 13.48
C PRO A 294 -8.73 -7.73 12.77
N PHE A 295 -7.61 -8.23 13.30
CA PHE A 295 -7.02 -9.47 12.81
C PHE A 295 -7.86 -10.66 13.32
N PRO A 296 -8.53 -11.42 12.44
CA PRO A 296 -9.60 -12.35 12.85
C PRO A 296 -9.16 -13.40 13.87
N HIS A 297 -7.96 -13.98 13.70
CA HIS A 297 -7.46 -15.01 14.62
C HIS A 297 -7.18 -14.45 16.02
N SER A 298 -6.58 -13.26 16.08
CA SER A 298 -6.27 -12.58 17.34
C SER A 298 -7.54 -12.17 18.10
N LEU A 299 -8.50 -11.58 17.39
CA LEU A 299 -9.78 -11.19 17.98
C LEU A 299 -10.54 -12.41 18.50
N ALA A 300 -10.65 -13.47 17.70
CA ALA A 300 -11.35 -14.69 18.11
C ALA A 300 -10.70 -15.36 19.33
N ALA A 301 -9.36 -15.35 19.43
CA ALA A 301 -8.66 -15.87 20.60
C ALA A 301 -8.98 -15.05 21.86
N TYR A 302 -8.96 -13.72 21.75
CA TYR A 302 -9.27 -12.81 22.86
C TYR A 302 -10.73 -12.91 23.32
N GLU A 303 -11.69 -13.00 22.39
CA GLU A 303 -13.11 -13.19 22.70
C GLU A 303 -13.37 -14.53 23.40
N LYS A 304 -12.65 -15.58 22.98
CA LYS A 304 -12.73 -16.91 23.60
C LYS A 304 -12.19 -16.90 25.02
N ASN A 305 -11.05 -16.27 25.26
CA ASN A 305 -10.47 -16.15 26.59
C ASN A 305 -9.55 -14.93 26.69
N ARG A 306 -10.03 -13.88 27.37
CA ARG A 306 -9.28 -12.63 27.57
C ARG A 306 -7.97 -12.78 28.34
N LYS A 307 -7.80 -13.87 29.11
CA LYS A 307 -6.52 -14.17 29.80
C LYS A 307 -5.49 -14.82 28.89
N ARG A 308 -5.89 -15.28 27.70
CA ARG A 308 -5.02 -15.95 26.73
C ARG A 308 -5.12 -15.30 25.35
N PRO A 309 -4.82 -13.99 25.24
CA PRO A 309 -4.80 -13.28 23.97
C PRO A 309 -3.68 -13.84 23.07
N VAL A 310 -3.83 -13.62 21.77
CA VAL A 310 -2.83 -13.97 20.76
C VAL A 310 -2.56 -12.73 19.93
N TRP A 311 -1.32 -12.29 19.82
CA TRP A 311 -0.94 -11.10 19.04
C TRP A 311 -0.03 -11.46 17.88
N VAL A 312 -0.07 -10.67 16.82
CA VAL A 312 1.01 -10.59 15.83
C VAL A 312 2.11 -9.75 16.46
N GLU A 313 3.27 -10.34 16.74
CA GLU A 313 4.43 -9.63 17.30
C GLU A 313 5.57 -9.44 16.29
N GLU A 314 5.56 -10.16 15.17
CA GLU A 314 6.55 -10.03 14.10
C GLU A 314 6.01 -10.57 12.76
N GLY A 315 6.60 -10.20 11.63
CA GLY A 315 6.28 -10.74 10.32
C GLY A 315 7.34 -10.49 9.26
N LEU A 316 7.23 -11.22 8.16
CA LEU A 316 8.07 -11.04 6.97
C LEU A 316 7.33 -11.46 5.71
N VAL A 317 7.87 -11.07 4.55
CA VAL A 317 7.44 -11.60 3.25
C VAL A 317 8.60 -12.35 2.63
N THR A 318 8.38 -13.62 2.29
CA THR A 318 9.41 -14.49 1.73
C THR A 318 9.79 -14.05 0.32
N ALA A 319 10.89 -14.61 -0.20
CA ALA A 319 11.26 -14.41 -1.60
C ALA A 319 10.23 -14.97 -2.59
N GLU A 320 9.38 -15.91 -2.18
CA GLU A 320 8.27 -16.43 -3.00
C GLU A 320 7.00 -15.55 -2.90
N GLY A 321 7.03 -14.50 -2.07
CA GLY A 321 5.89 -13.61 -1.84
C GLY A 321 4.90 -14.14 -0.80
N THR A 322 5.21 -15.22 -0.09
CA THR A 322 4.38 -15.68 1.03
C THR A 322 4.53 -14.71 2.19
N VAL A 323 3.40 -14.22 2.71
CA VAL A 323 3.37 -13.42 3.93
C VAL A 323 3.40 -14.38 5.12
N VAL A 324 4.32 -14.17 6.04
CA VAL A 324 4.51 -14.98 7.24
C VAL A 324 4.36 -14.08 8.46
N LEU A 325 3.40 -14.40 9.32
CA LEU A 325 3.20 -13.72 10.60
C LEU A 325 3.63 -14.63 11.73
N ILE A 326 4.38 -14.08 12.69
CA ILE A 326 4.75 -14.75 13.94
C ILE A 326 3.81 -14.25 15.02
N LEU A 327 3.02 -15.17 15.55
CA LEU A 327 2.03 -14.91 16.57
C LEU A 327 2.53 -15.36 17.94
N THR A 328 2.27 -14.57 18.96
CA THR A 328 2.56 -14.90 20.35
C THR A 328 1.28 -15.09 21.13
N GLU A 329 1.14 -16.24 21.76
CA GLU A 329 0.08 -16.57 22.69
C GLU A 329 0.55 -16.25 24.12
N PHE A 330 -0.33 -15.60 24.89
CA PHE A 330 -0.07 -15.23 26.27
C PHE A 330 -0.91 -16.06 27.25
N ASP A 331 -0.48 -16.12 28.51
CA ASP A 331 -1.29 -16.55 29.64
C ASP A 331 -1.05 -15.58 30.80
N GLY A 332 -2.04 -14.73 31.08
CA GLY A 332 -1.80 -13.49 31.81
C GLY A 332 -0.84 -12.61 31.02
N ASP A 333 0.22 -12.13 31.64
CA ASP A 333 1.29 -11.31 31.03
C ASP A 333 2.47 -12.13 30.49
N ARG A 334 2.40 -13.46 30.57
CA ARG A 334 3.50 -14.35 30.19
C ARG A 334 3.33 -14.85 28.76
N ARG A 335 4.39 -14.76 27.96
CA ARG A 335 4.47 -15.47 26.67
C ARG A 335 4.54 -16.97 26.93
N VAL A 336 3.67 -17.75 26.30
CA VAL A 336 3.59 -19.20 26.50
C VAL A 336 3.81 -20.01 25.23
N ARG A 337 3.63 -19.41 24.05
CA ARG A 337 3.85 -20.09 22.76
C ARG A 337 4.03 -19.07 21.64
N ASN A 338 4.94 -19.36 20.71
CA ASN A 338 4.96 -18.72 19.39
C ASN A 338 4.41 -19.67 18.32
N SER A 339 3.68 -19.11 17.35
CA SER A 339 3.11 -19.83 16.21
C SER A 339 3.26 -19.01 14.93
N VAL A 340 3.03 -19.65 13.78
CA VAL A 340 3.16 -19.05 12.46
C VAL A 340 1.84 -19.17 11.71
N MET A 341 1.44 -18.08 11.07
CA MET A 341 0.38 -18.10 10.05
C MET A 341 0.95 -17.61 8.73
N ARG A 342 0.49 -18.22 7.63
CA ARG A 342 0.98 -17.92 6.27
C ARG A 342 -0.17 -17.51 5.36
N GLY A 343 0.04 -16.46 4.57
CA GLY A 343 -0.89 -15.95 3.56
C GLY A 343 -0.22 -15.94 2.18
N LYS A 344 -0.96 -16.35 1.14
CA LYS A 344 -0.46 -16.42 -0.25
C LYS A 344 -1.16 -15.48 -1.22
N ASP A 345 -2.15 -14.74 -0.72
CA ASP A 345 -3.05 -13.88 -1.47
C ASP A 345 -3.06 -12.47 -0.87
N CYS A 346 -1.87 -11.97 -0.50
CA CYS A 346 -1.67 -10.63 0.03
C CYS A 346 -2.58 -10.31 1.23
N GLY A 347 -2.64 -11.27 2.18
CA GLY A 347 -3.34 -11.13 3.45
C GLY A 347 -4.86 -11.33 3.39
N ALA A 348 -5.42 -11.72 2.24
CA ALA A 348 -6.86 -11.98 2.11
C ALA A 348 -7.28 -13.27 2.84
N THR A 349 -6.44 -14.30 2.83
CA THR A 349 -6.64 -15.53 3.60
C THR A 349 -5.36 -15.96 4.31
N TRP A 350 -5.54 -16.74 5.39
CA TRP A 350 -4.47 -17.21 6.24
C TRP A 350 -4.60 -18.70 6.51
N SER A 351 -3.46 -19.40 6.59
CA SER A 351 -3.42 -20.74 7.15
C SER A 351 -3.88 -20.76 8.61
N GLY A 352 -4.17 -21.94 9.15
CA GLY A 352 -4.23 -22.10 10.61
C GLY A 352 -2.87 -21.81 11.27
N PRO A 353 -2.84 -21.54 12.58
CA PRO A 353 -1.58 -21.37 13.31
C PRO A 353 -0.80 -22.69 13.36
N GLU A 354 0.42 -22.67 12.88
CA GLU A 354 1.39 -23.78 12.92
C GLU A 354 2.47 -23.48 13.99
N PRO A 355 3.12 -24.46 14.62
CA PRO A 355 4.18 -24.20 15.59
C PRO A 355 5.37 -23.44 14.97
N PHE A 356 5.87 -22.38 15.64
CA PHE A 356 7.02 -21.61 15.17
C PHE A 356 8.36 -22.34 15.34
N ALA A 357 8.49 -23.25 16.28
CA ALA A 357 9.56 -24.24 16.43
C ALA A 357 9.32 -24.96 17.75
N ASP A 358 9.85 -26.17 17.90
CA ASP A 358 9.74 -26.90 19.16
C ASP A 358 10.40 -26.09 20.28
N ASP A 359 9.66 -25.88 21.37
CA ASP A 359 10.08 -25.19 22.60
C ASP A 359 10.55 -23.72 22.45
N ALA A 360 10.34 -23.09 21.29
CA ALA A 360 10.65 -21.69 21.05
C ALA A 360 9.54 -20.79 21.64
N VAL A 361 9.84 -20.20 22.79
CA VAL A 361 8.96 -19.23 23.46
C VAL A 361 9.78 -17.99 23.78
N GLY A 362 9.36 -16.85 23.24
CA GLY A 362 10.08 -15.60 23.40
C GLY A 362 9.38 -14.45 22.70
N TYR A 363 9.99 -13.28 22.79
CA TYR A 363 9.61 -12.12 22.00
C TYR A 363 10.31 -12.22 20.64
N PRO A 364 9.58 -12.34 19.51
CA PRO A 364 10.20 -12.29 18.19
C PRO A 364 10.60 -10.84 17.92
N ALA A 365 11.89 -10.56 18.11
CA ALA A 365 12.39 -9.20 18.23
C ALA A 365 12.79 -8.57 16.89
N ALA A 366 13.15 -9.39 15.90
CA ALA A 366 13.42 -8.93 14.54
C ALA A 366 13.26 -10.05 13.51
N ALA A 367 12.90 -9.70 12.28
CA ALA A 367 12.87 -10.59 11.13
C ALA A 367 13.68 -10.07 9.95
N ALA A 368 14.25 -10.99 9.17
CA ALA A 368 14.96 -10.65 7.94
C ALA A 368 14.88 -11.75 6.88
N VAL A 369 15.06 -11.40 5.61
CA VAL A 369 15.03 -12.34 4.49
C VAL A 369 16.24 -12.13 3.60
N ALA A 370 17.03 -13.19 3.37
CA ALA A 370 18.17 -13.19 2.44
C ALA A 370 18.03 -14.34 1.44
N GLY A 371 17.75 -14.00 0.18
CA GLY A 371 17.40 -15.01 -0.83
C GLY A 371 16.22 -15.85 -0.36
N SER A 372 16.33 -17.18 -0.42
CA SER A 372 15.29 -18.10 0.03
C SER A 372 15.29 -18.39 1.55
N VAL A 373 16.18 -17.75 2.32
CA VAL A 373 16.29 -17.98 3.76
C VAL A 373 15.58 -16.87 4.53
N CYS A 374 14.66 -17.27 5.39
CA CYS A 374 14.00 -16.38 6.34
C CYS A 374 14.68 -16.53 7.71
N TYR A 375 14.86 -15.41 8.40
CA TYR A 375 15.48 -15.31 9.72
C TYR A 375 14.50 -14.66 10.68
N VAL A 376 14.44 -15.19 11.91
CA VAL A 376 13.77 -14.54 13.04
C VAL A 376 14.72 -14.58 14.22
N LEU A 377 14.98 -13.42 14.81
CA LEU A 377 15.70 -13.28 16.06
C LEU A 377 14.69 -13.32 17.22
N LEU A 378 14.87 -14.27 18.12
CA LEU A 378 13.98 -14.49 19.24
C LEU A 378 14.69 -14.14 20.55
N ASP A 379 14.12 -13.22 21.32
CA ASP A 379 14.50 -12.97 22.71
C ASP A 379 13.82 -14.04 23.58
N SER A 380 14.56 -15.10 23.85
CA SER A 380 14.04 -16.28 24.54
C SER A 380 13.64 -15.95 25.98
N VAL A 381 12.52 -16.50 26.46
CA VAL A 381 12.16 -16.39 27.89
C VAL A 381 13.19 -17.02 28.82
N ARG A 382 14.12 -17.82 28.27
CA ARG A 382 15.24 -18.44 28.99
C ARG A 382 16.47 -17.53 29.09
N GLY A 383 16.43 -16.34 28.50
CA GLY A 383 17.46 -15.30 28.59
C GLY A 383 18.26 -14.99 27.32
N PRO A 384 18.65 -15.96 26.46
CA PRO A 384 19.50 -15.64 25.31
C PRO A 384 18.72 -15.12 24.09
N HIS A 385 19.42 -14.43 23.20
CA HIS A 385 18.96 -14.14 21.84
C HIS A 385 19.27 -15.34 20.93
N GLU A 386 18.24 -15.93 20.33
CA GLU A 386 18.33 -17.14 19.51
C GLU A 386 17.91 -16.84 18.07
N LEU A 387 18.75 -17.23 17.10
CA LEU A 387 18.42 -17.09 15.68
C LEU A 387 17.70 -18.34 15.19
N TYR A 388 16.50 -18.18 14.64
CA TYR A 388 15.73 -19.21 13.97
C TYR A 388 15.71 -18.97 12.46
N VAL A 389 15.62 -20.06 11.70
CA VAL A 389 15.59 -19.98 10.23
C VAL A 389 14.53 -20.89 9.62
N SER A 390 13.93 -20.41 8.54
CA SER A 390 13.18 -21.21 7.56
C SER A 390 13.87 -21.15 6.20
N VAL A 391 13.86 -22.30 5.51
CA VAL A 391 14.43 -22.46 4.15
C VAL A 391 13.41 -23.04 3.17
N ASP A 392 12.15 -23.08 3.59
CA ASP A 392 11.05 -23.77 2.92
C ASP A 392 9.79 -22.90 2.86
N ASP A 393 9.99 -21.61 2.56
CA ASP A 393 8.91 -20.62 2.39
C ASP A 393 8.09 -20.41 3.69
N GLY A 394 8.79 -20.33 4.82
CA GLY A 394 8.20 -20.07 6.14
C GLY A 394 7.44 -21.24 6.74
N LYS A 395 7.46 -22.44 6.13
CA LYS A 395 6.71 -23.62 6.59
C LYS A 395 7.27 -24.23 7.85
N THR A 396 8.58 -24.45 7.90
CA THR A 396 9.25 -25.03 9.06
C THR A 396 10.42 -24.16 9.49
N TRP A 397 10.66 -24.19 10.79
CA TRP A 397 11.56 -23.28 11.46
C TRP A 397 12.38 -24.08 12.46
N ARG A 398 13.67 -23.75 12.54
CA ARG A 398 14.61 -24.40 13.46
C ARG A 398 15.58 -23.39 14.03
N ARG A 399 15.96 -23.59 15.29
CA ARG A 399 17.05 -22.82 15.88
C ARG A 399 18.33 -23.08 15.10
N ARG A 400 18.97 -22.02 14.63
CA ARG A 400 20.25 -22.06 13.93
C ARG A 400 21.41 -21.81 14.88
N SER A 401 21.31 -20.82 15.76
CA SER A 401 22.39 -20.46 16.68
C SER A 401 21.87 -19.61 17.84
N THR A 402 22.74 -19.37 18.82
CA THR A 402 22.54 -18.41 19.90
C THR A 402 23.58 -17.31 19.75
N LEU A 403 23.16 -16.05 19.83
CA LEU A 403 24.07 -14.91 19.70
C LEU A 403 24.94 -14.78 20.97
N PRO A 404 26.21 -14.36 20.83
CA PRO A 404 27.12 -14.17 21.96
C PRO A 404 26.89 -12.81 22.67
N LEU A 405 25.65 -12.33 22.71
CA LEU A 405 25.29 -11.11 23.41
C LEU A 405 25.19 -11.37 24.92
N GLN A 406 25.53 -10.37 25.71
CA GLN A 406 25.46 -10.43 27.16
C GLN A 406 24.02 -10.57 27.67
N LYS A 407 23.88 -11.17 28.87
CA LYS A 407 22.57 -11.58 29.42
C LYS A 407 21.61 -10.44 29.75
N ASP A 408 22.12 -9.23 29.93
CA ASP A 408 21.34 -8.03 30.23
C ASP A 408 21.09 -7.16 28.99
N ALA A 409 21.44 -7.67 27.80
CA ALA A 409 20.99 -7.14 26.53
C ALA A 409 19.55 -7.58 26.26
N TRP A 410 18.72 -6.68 25.73
CA TRP A 410 17.31 -6.91 25.46
C TRP A 410 16.89 -6.22 24.16
N TYR A 411 15.80 -6.69 23.57
CA TYR A 411 15.24 -6.19 22.30
C TYR A 411 16.26 -6.34 21.18
N GLY A 412 16.40 -7.59 20.72
CA GLY A 412 17.28 -7.92 19.61
C GLY A 412 16.83 -7.29 18.29
N ALA A 413 17.74 -6.61 17.60
CA ALA A 413 17.59 -6.10 16.24
C ALA A 413 18.41 -6.96 15.26
N LEU A 414 17.96 -7.08 14.01
CA LEU A 414 18.64 -7.86 12.97
C LEU A 414 18.47 -7.20 11.60
N CYS A 415 19.53 -7.14 10.80
CA CYS A 415 19.43 -6.90 9.36
C CYS A 415 20.40 -7.76 8.55
N VAL A 416 20.07 -7.94 7.27
CA VAL A 416 20.97 -8.52 6.27
C VAL A 416 21.88 -7.40 5.77
N MET A 417 23.18 -7.61 5.84
CA MET A 417 24.20 -6.67 5.35
C MET A 417 24.29 -6.72 3.83
N GLU A 418 24.82 -5.66 3.22
CA GLU A 418 25.01 -5.57 1.75
C GLU A 418 25.83 -6.75 1.20
N ASP A 419 26.85 -7.20 1.93
CA ASP A 419 27.69 -8.34 1.57
C ASP A 419 27.08 -9.72 1.88
N GLY A 420 25.80 -9.77 2.28
CA GLY A 420 25.08 -10.99 2.64
C GLY A 420 25.36 -11.51 4.06
N GLY A 421 26.20 -10.82 4.84
CA GLY A 421 26.33 -11.06 6.27
C GLY A 421 25.06 -10.73 7.06
N LEU A 422 25.05 -11.08 8.35
CA LEU A 422 24.00 -10.67 9.29
C LEU A 422 24.61 -9.77 10.35
N LEU A 423 24.02 -8.59 10.55
CA LEU A 423 24.31 -7.71 11.68
C LEU A 423 23.15 -7.86 12.67
N ALA A 424 23.47 -8.24 13.90
CA ALA A 424 22.51 -8.29 14.98
C ALA A 424 23.02 -7.50 16.18
N GLY A 425 22.11 -6.87 16.92
CA GLY A 425 22.46 -6.11 18.11
C GLY A 425 21.29 -5.95 19.07
N ALA A 426 21.54 -5.32 20.21
CA ALA A 426 20.56 -5.07 21.26
C ALA A 426 21.04 -3.90 22.14
N TYR A 427 20.12 -3.30 22.90
CA TYR A 427 20.49 -2.29 23.90
C TYR A 427 20.72 -2.94 25.27
N VAL A 428 21.43 -2.23 26.14
CA VAL A 428 21.68 -2.65 27.53
C VAL A 428 21.15 -1.57 28.48
N THR A 429 20.31 -1.95 29.45
CA THR A 429 19.59 -0.98 30.31
C THR A 429 20.53 -0.05 31.11
N GLN A 430 21.71 -0.54 31.49
CA GLN A 430 22.71 0.25 32.23
C GLN A 430 23.69 1.01 31.31
N ASP A 431 23.60 0.81 29.99
CA ASP A 431 24.47 1.43 28.98
C ASP A 431 23.69 1.68 27.68
N GLU A 432 22.74 2.62 27.76
CA GLU A 432 21.92 3.01 26.60
C GLU A 432 22.70 3.87 25.59
N ASP A 433 23.92 4.33 25.94
CA ASP A 433 24.82 5.11 25.07
C ASP A 433 25.52 4.24 24.01
N HIS A 434 25.25 2.93 23.98
CA HIS A 434 25.84 2.01 23.01
C HIS A 434 24.84 1.01 22.44
N LEU A 435 25.02 0.67 21.16
CA LEU A 435 24.47 -0.57 20.60
C LEU A 435 25.48 -1.70 20.81
N TYR A 436 25.08 -2.77 21.47
CA TYR A 436 25.87 -3.99 21.57
C TYR A 436 25.54 -4.87 20.37
N TYR A 437 26.56 -5.32 19.63
CA TYR A 437 26.35 -6.01 18.37
C TYR A 437 27.32 -7.17 18.14
N CYS A 438 26.92 -8.06 17.25
CA CYS A 438 27.76 -9.12 16.70
C CYS A 438 27.44 -9.31 15.22
N ILE A 439 28.39 -9.86 14.46
CA ILE A 439 28.25 -10.06 13.01
C ILE A 439 28.45 -11.53 12.69
N SER A 440 27.58 -12.07 11.85
CA SER A 440 27.77 -13.37 11.22
C SER A 440 28.12 -13.20 9.74
N ARG A 441 29.05 -14.04 9.26
CA ARG A 441 29.49 -14.09 7.86
C ARG A 441 29.12 -15.39 7.16
N ASP A 442 28.40 -16.27 7.84
CA ASP A 442 28.06 -17.62 7.38
C ASP A 442 26.55 -17.93 7.48
N GLY A 443 25.73 -16.88 7.35
CA GLY A 443 24.27 -16.98 7.43
C GLY A 443 23.77 -17.31 8.83
N GLY A 444 24.44 -16.78 9.86
CA GLY A 444 24.05 -16.92 11.26
C GLY A 444 24.42 -18.26 11.90
N ARG A 445 25.32 -19.06 11.31
CA ARG A 445 25.76 -20.33 11.93
C ARG A 445 26.76 -20.06 13.05
N THR A 446 27.68 -19.13 12.82
CA THR A 446 28.62 -18.62 13.82
C THR A 446 28.56 -17.10 13.87
N TRP A 447 28.96 -16.56 15.02
CA TRP A 447 28.96 -15.13 15.30
C TRP A 447 30.35 -14.70 15.78
N GLY A 448 30.79 -13.53 15.32
CA GLY A 448 31.94 -12.85 15.92
C GLY A 448 31.68 -12.48 17.38
N ALA A 449 32.74 -12.15 18.12
CA ALA A 449 32.62 -11.67 19.48
C ALA A 449 31.73 -10.42 19.57
N GLN A 450 31.00 -10.28 20.69
CA GLN A 450 30.25 -9.06 20.97
C GLN A 450 31.18 -7.84 20.96
N ARG A 451 30.72 -6.77 20.31
CA ARG A 451 31.33 -5.44 20.32
C ARG A 451 30.28 -4.42 20.71
N LYS A 452 30.69 -3.17 20.91
CA LYS A 452 29.78 -2.06 21.17
C LYS A 452 30.09 -0.87 20.28
N ALA A 453 29.05 -0.19 19.81
CA ALA A 453 29.14 1.00 18.99
C ALA A 453 28.54 2.21 19.74
N PRO A 454 29.22 3.35 19.82
CA PRO A 454 28.73 4.52 20.54
C PRO A 454 27.56 5.20 19.82
N LEU A 455 26.63 5.75 20.59
CA LEU A 455 25.42 6.44 20.13
C LEU A 455 25.20 7.72 20.94
N ASP A 456 25.24 8.88 20.29
CA ASP A 456 25.26 10.19 20.96
C ASP A 456 23.90 10.61 21.57
N LYS A 457 22.81 9.95 21.19
CA LYS A 457 21.44 10.19 21.70
C LYS A 457 20.82 8.94 22.32
N LYS A 458 21.66 7.94 22.63
CA LYS A 458 21.25 6.65 23.22
C LYS A 458 20.30 5.85 22.33
N ILE A 459 20.01 4.62 22.75
CA ILE A 459 19.01 3.77 22.11
C ILE A 459 18.34 2.81 23.09
N ARG A 460 17.07 2.51 22.82
CA ARG A 460 16.25 1.52 23.50
C ARG A 460 15.28 0.94 22.49
N ASP A 461 14.97 -0.34 22.65
CA ASP A 461 14.09 -1.10 21.75
C ASP A 461 14.53 -0.92 20.27
N PRO A 462 15.81 -1.22 19.95
CA PRO A 462 16.40 -0.88 18.67
C PRO A 462 15.83 -1.74 17.54
N GLU A 463 15.80 -1.16 16.35
CA GLU A 463 15.49 -1.81 15.10
C GLU A 463 16.56 -1.50 14.05
N LEU A 464 16.85 -2.47 13.17
CA LEU A 464 17.91 -2.36 12.16
C LEU A 464 17.37 -2.56 10.75
N ALA A 465 17.86 -1.76 9.81
CA ALA A 465 17.60 -1.91 8.39
C ALA A 465 18.86 -1.66 7.56
N CYS A 466 18.97 -2.33 6.41
CA CYS A 466 19.94 -2.03 5.37
C CYS A 466 19.19 -1.63 4.10
N LEU A 467 19.44 -0.43 3.60
CA LEU A 467 18.80 0.15 2.43
C LEU A 467 19.89 0.81 1.56
N ASP A 468 20.07 0.28 0.34
CA ASP A 468 20.96 0.82 -0.68
C ASP A 468 22.40 1.08 -0.17
N GLY A 469 22.99 0.08 0.49
CA GLY A 469 24.34 0.15 1.07
C GLY A 469 24.49 1.05 2.31
N LYS A 470 23.38 1.63 2.80
CA LYS A 470 23.34 2.38 4.07
C LYS A 470 22.57 1.60 5.13
N TYR A 471 22.99 1.79 6.37
CA TYR A 471 22.41 1.13 7.53
C TYR A 471 21.66 2.15 8.37
N TYR A 472 20.49 1.74 8.87
CA TYR A 472 19.61 2.58 9.68
C TYR A 472 19.33 1.87 10.99
N LEU A 473 19.54 2.57 12.10
CA LEU A 473 19.21 2.13 13.46
C LEU A 473 18.20 3.12 14.03
N HIS A 474 17.08 2.62 14.54
CA HIS A 474 16.05 3.48 15.13
C HIS A 474 15.44 2.84 16.37
N GLY A 475 14.74 3.68 17.14
CA GLY A 475 14.14 3.31 18.41
C GLY A 475 14.01 4.52 19.32
N ARG A 476 13.90 4.30 20.63
CA ARG A 476 13.77 5.37 21.62
C ARG A 476 15.14 5.87 22.12
N SER A 477 15.32 7.17 22.32
CA SER A 477 16.55 7.84 22.76
C SER A 477 16.90 7.62 24.25
N GLY A 478 16.80 6.39 24.73
CA GLY A 478 17.03 6.01 26.13
C GLY A 478 15.89 6.44 27.07
N HIS A 479 15.94 5.91 28.29
CA HIS A 479 14.97 6.15 29.36
C HIS A 479 15.41 7.24 30.34
N ARG A 480 16.68 7.65 30.32
CA ARG A 480 17.23 8.64 31.25
C ARG A 480 18.24 9.57 30.59
N GLY A 481 18.43 10.75 31.17
CA GLY A 481 19.43 11.73 30.75
C GLY A 481 18.88 12.75 29.75
N SER A 482 19.76 13.62 29.27
CA SER A 482 19.38 14.67 28.31
C SER A 482 18.88 14.05 27.01
N GLY A 483 17.74 14.54 26.50
CA GLY A 483 17.18 14.07 25.24
C GLY A 483 16.52 12.69 25.30
N SER A 484 16.19 12.16 26.48
CA SER A 484 15.48 10.87 26.61
C SER A 484 14.04 10.91 26.10
N HIS A 485 13.46 9.73 25.85
CA HIS A 485 12.05 9.52 25.48
C HIS A 485 11.63 10.05 24.10
N ARG A 486 12.58 10.22 23.18
CA ARG A 486 12.35 10.69 21.81
C ARG A 486 12.48 9.53 20.84
N PHE A 487 11.84 9.62 19.69
CA PHE A 487 12.11 8.69 18.60
C PHE A 487 13.35 9.17 17.84
N VAL A 488 14.39 8.33 17.79
CA VAL A 488 15.69 8.66 17.20
C VAL A 488 16.02 7.73 16.04
N LEU A 489 16.65 8.29 15.01
CA LEU A 489 17.17 7.54 13.86
C LEU A 489 18.66 7.84 13.67
N TYR A 490 19.46 6.80 13.47
CA TYR A 490 20.87 6.86 13.14
C TYR A 490 21.10 6.31 11.74
N GLN A 491 22.13 6.83 11.06
CA GLN A 491 22.62 6.31 9.79
C GLN A 491 24.08 5.87 9.94
N SER A 492 24.46 4.80 9.26
CA SER A 492 25.83 4.33 9.14
C SER A 492 26.13 3.86 7.72
N ASP A 493 27.39 3.98 7.31
CA ASP A 493 27.88 3.47 6.03
C ASP A 493 28.32 1.99 6.11
N ASP A 494 28.47 1.45 7.32
CA ASP A 494 28.95 0.07 7.54
C ASP A 494 28.19 -0.70 8.64
N GLY A 495 27.18 -0.05 9.24
CA GLY A 495 26.32 -0.63 10.28
C GLY A 495 26.93 -0.66 11.67
N ILE A 496 28.15 -0.15 11.87
CA ILE A 496 28.84 -0.20 13.17
C ILE A 496 29.47 1.13 13.59
N HIS A 497 29.71 2.05 12.65
CA HIS A 497 30.10 3.43 12.93
C HIS A 497 28.91 4.35 12.63
N TRP A 498 28.21 4.76 13.68
CA TRP A 498 26.99 5.55 13.58
C TRP A 498 27.30 7.05 13.54
N LYS A 499 26.66 7.77 12.63
CA LYS A 499 26.63 9.24 12.61
C LYS A 499 25.81 9.75 13.80
N SER A 500 25.84 11.07 14.06
CA SER A 500 24.98 11.68 15.08
C SER A 500 23.51 11.33 14.82
N GLY A 501 22.80 10.86 15.85
CA GLY A 501 21.38 10.52 15.74
C GLY A 501 20.52 11.73 15.42
N VAL A 502 19.36 11.48 14.83
CA VAL A 502 18.39 12.49 14.40
C VAL A 502 17.11 12.37 15.22
N ILE A 503 16.75 13.50 15.82
CA ILE A 503 15.42 13.95 16.24
C ILE A 503 14.23 13.61 15.33
N ILE A 504 13.70 12.38 15.24
CA ILE A 504 12.53 12.15 14.35
C ILE A 504 11.27 12.71 14.98
N SER A 505 10.90 12.18 16.15
CA SER A 505 9.73 12.63 16.89
C SER A 505 10.10 13.13 18.26
N GLY A 506 9.56 14.30 18.50
CA GLY A 506 9.90 15.23 19.53
C GLY A 506 8.94 15.20 20.71
N ASP A 507 8.25 14.11 20.98
CA ASP A 507 7.39 14.05 22.17
C ASP A 507 8.25 13.97 23.44
N ARG A 508 7.91 14.70 24.48
CA ARG A 508 8.57 14.59 25.80
C ARG A 508 7.60 14.34 26.95
N ARG A 509 6.33 14.07 26.64
CA ARG A 509 5.27 13.83 27.62
C ARG A 509 5.45 12.48 28.30
N PHE A 510 5.67 11.42 27.52
CA PHE A 510 5.72 10.05 28.02
C PHE A 510 6.78 9.20 27.30
N PRO A 511 7.35 8.18 27.97
CA PRO A 511 8.38 7.33 27.38
C PRO A 511 7.77 6.32 26.40
N ASP A 512 7.91 6.56 25.10
CA ASP A 512 7.53 5.59 24.07
C ASP A 512 8.43 5.64 22.83
N GLY A 513 8.24 4.68 21.92
CA GLY A 513 8.96 4.59 20.66
C GLY A 513 9.24 3.15 20.25
N TYR A 514 8.29 2.24 20.48
CA TYR A 514 8.36 0.90 19.87
C TYR A 514 8.20 1.07 18.37
N SER A 515 9.00 0.35 17.61
CA SER A 515 9.03 0.52 16.17
C SER A 515 9.23 -0.80 15.46
N HIS A 516 8.91 -0.80 14.18
CA HIS A 516 9.23 -1.86 13.24
C HIS A 516 9.49 -1.23 11.88
N ASN A 517 10.22 -1.92 11.01
CA ASN A 517 10.54 -1.40 9.69
C ASN A 517 10.41 -2.45 8.59
N CYS A 518 10.16 -1.98 7.36
CA CYS A 518 10.27 -2.84 6.19
C CYS A 518 10.78 -2.09 4.97
N ILE A 519 11.56 -2.80 4.16
CA ILE A 519 12.01 -2.31 2.85
C ILE A 519 10.86 -2.43 1.85
N LEU A 520 10.54 -1.34 1.17
CA LEU A 520 9.48 -1.20 0.18
C LEU A 520 10.01 -1.29 -1.26
N ASN A 521 9.08 -1.39 -2.20
CA ASN A 521 9.27 -1.49 -3.65
C ASN A 521 10.09 -2.72 -4.09
N LYS A 522 10.19 -3.75 -3.25
CA LYS A 522 10.95 -4.98 -3.56
C LYS A 522 10.47 -5.71 -4.82
N TYR A 523 9.20 -5.48 -5.18
CA TYR A 523 8.53 -6.10 -6.31
C TYR A 523 8.32 -5.15 -7.50
N ASP A 524 8.84 -3.91 -7.44
CA ASP A 524 8.69 -2.88 -8.47
C ASP A 524 10.07 -2.39 -8.93
N ALA A 525 10.65 -3.09 -9.91
CA ALA A 525 12.01 -2.79 -10.42
C ALA A 525 12.16 -1.39 -11.04
N ASP A 526 11.04 -0.72 -11.37
CA ASP A 526 11.05 0.63 -11.92
C ASP A 526 11.22 1.70 -10.82
N LYS A 527 11.13 1.32 -9.54
CA LYS A 527 11.27 2.22 -8.39
C LYS A 527 12.49 1.88 -7.54
N PRO A 528 13.15 2.89 -6.95
CA PRO A 528 14.13 2.61 -5.91
C PRO A 528 13.44 1.98 -4.69
N ASN A 529 14.18 1.12 -4.00
CA ASN A 529 13.76 0.66 -2.68
C ASN A 529 13.69 1.83 -1.72
N GLU A 530 12.74 1.77 -0.81
CA GLU A 530 12.54 2.75 0.26
C GLU A 530 12.44 1.99 1.59
N LEU A 531 12.51 2.68 2.71
CA LEU A 531 12.28 2.11 4.04
C LEU A 531 11.04 2.74 4.64
N MET A 532 10.07 1.92 5.03
CA MET A 532 8.95 2.31 5.87
C MET A 532 9.32 2.03 7.32
N ILE A 533 9.06 3.01 8.20
CA ILE A 533 9.18 2.84 9.65
C ILE A 533 7.81 3.11 10.26
N GLN A 534 7.32 2.13 11.01
CA GLN A 534 6.18 2.27 11.91
C GLN A 534 6.70 2.51 13.32
N TYR A 535 6.12 3.43 14.07
CA TYR A 535 6.49 3.65 15.46
C TYR A 535 5.33 4.21 16.32
N SER A 536 5.45 4.00 17.63
CA SER A 536 4.43 4.35 18.61
C SER A 536 4.71 5.68 19.34
N ILE A 537 3.64 6.40 19.68
CA ILE A 537 3.66 7.61 20.53
C ILE A 537 2.60 7.49 21.63
N ILE A 538 3.01 7.68 22.88
CA ILE A 538 2.11 7.77 24.04
C ILE A 538 1.59 9.20 24.22
N TYR A 539 0.26 9.32 24.23
CA TYR A 539 -0.49 10.50 24.70
C TYR A 539 -0.81 10.37 26.19
N GLU A 540 -1.97 10.78 26.68
CA GLU A 540 -2.34 10.57 28.09
C GLU A 540 -2.51 9.06 28.36
N PRO A 541 -1.68 8.42 29.20
CA PRO A 541 -1.73 6.98 29.40
C PRO A 541 -3.14 6.51 29.79
N PRO A 542 -3.60 5.37 29.26
CA PRO A 542 -2.83 4.42 28.44
C PRO A 542 -2.87 4.71 26.92
N ARG A 543 -3.26 5.91 26.49
CA ARG A 543 -3.46 6.20 25.06
C ARG A 543 -2.14 6.19 24.30
N THR A 544 -1.99 5.27 23.35
CA THR A 544 -0.83 5.16 22.46
C THR A 544 -1.31 5.05 21.03
N SER A 545 -0.71 5.78 20.09
CA SER A 545 -1.05 5.77 18.67
C SER A 545 0.15 5.33 17.84
N GLU A 546 -0.12 4.82 16.64
CA GLU A 546 0.91 4.39 15.69
C GLU A 546 0.98 5.35 14.51
N TYR A 547 2.22 5.63 14.10
CA TYR A 547 2.56 6.50 13.00
C TYR A 547 3.49 5.78 12.05
N VAL A 548 3.46 6.20 10.79
CA VAL A 548 4.39 5.73 9.76
C VAL A 548 5.05 6.90 9.07
N PHE A 549 6.33 6.73 8.74
CA PHE A 549 7.07 7.63 7.86
C PHE A 549 8.01 6.80 6.98
N PHE A 550 8.63 7.47 6.01
CA PHE A 550 9.39 6.83 4.96
C PHE A 550 10.76 7.47 4.79
N ILE A 551 11.72 6.65 4.37
CA ILE A 551 13.07 7.06 3.97
C ILE A 551 13.30 6.61 2.54
N ARG A 552 13.64 7.57 1.68
CA ARG A 552 13.96 7.32 0.27
C ARG A 552 15.40 7.74 -0.02
N PRO A 553 16.24 6.87 -0.61
CA PRO A 553 17.58 7.26 -1.03
C PRO A 553 17.49 8.37 -2.10
N THR A 554 18.29 9.41 -1.95
CA THR A 554 18.50 10.39 -3.01
C THR A 554 19.60 9.85 -3.90
N ARG A 555 19.26 9.41 -5.12
CA ARG A 555 20.28 9.01 -6.08
C ARG A 555 21.26 10.18 -6.24
N ALA A 556 22.54 9.94 -5.97
CA ALA A 556 23.57 10.77 -6.56
C ALA A 556 23.33 10.71 -8.07
N GLY A 557 23.09 11.87 -8.69
CA GLY A 557 22.98 11.93 -10.14
C GLY A 557 24.22 11.29 -10.79
N PRO A 558 24.09 10.68 -11.98
CA PRO A 558 25.25 10.25 -12.73
C PRO A 558 26.24 11.40 -13.00
#